data_AF-A0A8K1LMZ1-F1
#
_entry.id   AF-A0A8K1LMZ1-F1
#
_cell.length_a   1.000
_cell.length_b   1.000
_cell.length_c   1.000
_cell.angle_alpha   90.00
_cell.angle_beta   90.00
_cell.angle_gamma   90.00
#
_symmetry.space_group_name_H-M   'P 1'
#
loop_
_entity.id
_entity.type
_entity.pdbx_description
1 polymer ?
#
loop_
_entity_poly.entity_id
_entity_poly.type
_entity_poly.pdbx_seq_one_letter_code
_entity_poly.pdbx_strand_id
1 'polypeptide(L)' 'MPAWRRDILRKKLEEEREQKRKEQEKLKREEEEKEKEQSEKLRTLGYDETKLAPWQRQIILKKGDIAKH' A
#
# COMPACT_ATOMS: atom_id res chain seq x y z
N MET A 1 4.39 30.94 24.64
CA MET A 1 3.51 30.91 23.45
C MET A 1 2.10 31.34 23.85
N PRO A 2 1.50 32.32 23.15
CA PRO A 2 0.12 32.78 23.38
C PRO A 2 -0.89 31.63 23.31
N ALA A 3 -1.99 31.73 24.07
CA ALA A 3 -3.04 30.71 24.13
C ALA A 3 -3.58 30.35 22.73
N TRP A 4 -3.91 31.36 21.90
CA TRP A 4 -4.40 31.17 20.54
C TRP A 4 -3.42 30.44 19.61
N ARG A 5 -2.10 30.62 19.83
CA ARG A 5 -1.08 29.86 19.08
C ARG A 5 -1.00 28.40 19.54
N ARG A 6 -1.22 28.11 20.84
CA ARG A 6 -1.29 26.72 21.36
C ARG A 6 -2.54 26.01 20.87
N ASP A 7 -3.67 26.70 20.79
CA ASP A 7 -4.93 26.12 20.27
C ASP A 7 -4.82 25.77 18.78
N ILE A 8 -4.23 26.65 17.96
CA ILE A 8 -3.98 26.35 16.54
C ILE A 8 -3.04 25.16 16.37
N LEU A 9 -1.96 25.08 17.15
CA LEU A 9 -1.01 23.96 17.09
C LEU A 9 -1.63 22.64 17.54
N ARG A 10 -2.44 22.65 18.62
CA ARG A 10 -3.18 21.46 19.06
C ARG A 10 -4.15 20.97 18.01
N LYS A 11 -4.91 21.89 17.41
CA LYS A 11 -5.87 21.56 16.36
C LYS A 11 -5.20 20.96 15.12
N LYS A 12 -4.07 21.52 14.67
CA LYS A 12 -3.28 20.94 13.57
C LYS A 12 -2.73 19.55 13.90
N LEU A 13 -2.25 19.33 15.12
CA LEU A 13 -1.70 18.04 15.53
C LEU A 13 -2.78 16.95 15.65
N GLU A 14 -3.97 17.33 16.08
CA GLU A 14 -5.14 16.44 16.16
C GLU A 14 -5.65 16.07 14.75
N GLU A 15 -5.72 17.05 13.84
CA GLU A 15 -6.08 16.84 12.44
C GLU A 15 -5.05 15.96 11.69
N GLU A 16 -3.74 16.17 11.91
CA GLU A 16 -2.68 15.32 11.35
C GLU A 16 -2.76 13.88 11.89
N ARG A 17 -3.08 13.70 13.18
CA ARG A 17 -3.29 12.38 13.78
C ARG A 17 -4.50 11.66 13.18
N GLU A 18 -5.58 12.39 12.93
CA GLU A 18 -6.79 11.82 12.33
C GLU A 18 -6.58 11.48 10.85
N GLN A 19 -5.86 12.33 10.11
CA GLN A 19 -5.40 12.01 8.75
C GLN A 19 -4.52 10.76 8.71
N LYS A 20 -3.51 10.66 9.59
CA LYS A 20 -2.65 9.47 9.66
C LYS A 20 -3.41 8.18 9.90
N ARG A 21 -4.50 8.21 10.68
CA ARG A 21 -5.35 7.03 10.88
C ARG A 21 -6.11 6.65 9.61
N LYS A 22 -6.71 7.63 8.93
CA LYS A 22 -7.38 7.41 7.62
C LYS A 22 -6.40 6.92 6.56
N GLU A 23 -5.20 7.49 6.50
CA GLU A 23 -4.17 7.05 5.56
C GLU A 23 -3.67 5.64 5.86
N GLN A 24 -3.48 5.26 7.13
CA GLN A 24 -3.11 3.89 7.48
C GLN A 24 -4.19 2.87 7.10
N GLU A 25 -5.47 3.17 7.31
CA GLU A 25 -6.55 2.28 6.86
C GLU A 25 -6.58 2.15 5.34
N LYS A 26 -6.36 3.24 4.61
CA LYS A 26 -6.25 3.22 3.14
C LYS A 26 -5.04 2.42 2.68
N LEU A 27 -3.88 2.62 3.29
CA LEU A 27 -2.65 1.88 3.00
C LEU A 27 -2.85 0.38 3.21
N LYS A 28 -3.45 -0.04 4.33
CA LYS A 28 -3.74 -1.47 4.57
C LYS A 28 -4.67 -2.05 3.52
N ARG A 29 -5.74 -1.34 3.16
CA ARG A 29 -6.63 -1.78 2.08
C ARG A 29 -5.90 -1.87 0.75
N GLU A 30 -5.08 -0.88 0.43
CA GLU A 30 -4.32 -0.84 -0.82
C GLU A 30 -3.24 -1.93 -0.86
N GLU A 31 -2.63 -2.29 0.27
CA GLU A 31 -1.72 -3.43 0.37
C GLU A 31 -2.45 -4.76 0.16
N GLU A 32 -3.63 -4.96 0.76
CA GLU A 32 -4.46 -6.15 0.50
C GLU A 32 -4.92 -6.24 -0.96
N GLU A 33 -5.31 -5.11 -1.56
CA GLU A 33 -5.70 -5.06 -2.98
C GLU A 33 -4.50 -5.33 -3.88
N LYS A 34 -3.32 -4.78 -3.56
CA LYS A 34 -2.06 -5.06 -4.26
C LYS A 34 -1.65 -6.51 -4.13
N GLU A 35 -1.78 -7.12 -2.96
CA GLU A 35 -1.46 -8.54 -2.75
C GLU A 35 -2.40 -9.43 -3.57
N LYS A 36 -3.71 -9.12 -3.59
CA LYS A 36 -4.68 -9.80 -4.46
C LYS A 36 -4.36 -9.62 -5.94
N GLU A 37 -4.04 -8.40 -6.37
CA GLU A 37 -3.67 -8.12 -7.77
C GLU A 37 -2.38 -8.85 -8.16
N GLN A 38 -1.41 -8.94 -7.25
CA GLN A 38 -0.19 -9.72 -7.46
C GLN A 38 -0.50 -11.21 -7.64
N SER A 39 -1.38 -11.75 -6.80
CA SER A 39 -1.81 -13.14 -6.89
C SER A 39 -2.59 -13.43 -8.18
N GLU A 40 -3.47 -12.51 -8.60
CA GLU A 40 -4.19 -12.60 -9.86
C GLU A 40 -3.27 -12.46 -11.08
N LYS A 41 -2.23 -11.60 -11.01
CA LYS A 41 -1.18 -11.50 -12.03
C LYS A 41 -0.41 -12.81 -12.16
N LEU A 42 0.00 -13.43 -11.06
CA LEU A 42 0.69 -14.73 -11.08
C LEU A 42 -0.21 -15.83 -11.66
N ARG A 43 -1.48 -15.87 -11.26
CA ARG A 43 -2.49 -16.81 -11.78
C ARG A 43 -2.74 -16.62 -13.27
N THR A 44 -2.83 -15.38 -13.75
CA THR A 44 -3.01 -15.07 -15.18
C THR A 44 -1.80 -15.48 -16.01
N LEU A 45 -0.59 -15.31 -15.45
CA LEU A 45 0.66 -15.74 -16.06
C LEU A 45 0.91 -17.25 -15.93
N GLY A 46 0.01 -18.00 -15.27
CA GLY A 46 0.11 -19.45 -15.09
C GLY A 46 1.20 -19.90 -14.11
N TYR A 47 1.70 -18.99 -13.26
CA TYR A 47 2.70 -19.32 -12.26
C TYR A 47 2.06 -19.74 -10.95
N ASP A 48 2.56 -20.85 -10.41
CA ASP A 48 2.14 -21.38 -9.11
C ASP A 48 2.89 -20.64 -7.99
N GLU A 49 2.13 -19.96 -7.13
CA GLU A 49 2.66 -19.14 -6.03
C GLU A 49 3.44 -19.97 -5.02
N THR A 50 3.07 -21.23 -4.85
CA THR A 50 3.69 -22.16 -3.90
C THR A 50 5.04 -22.68 -4.38
N LYS A 51 5.34 -22.53 -5.67
CA LYS A 51 6.60 -22.98 -6.30
C LYS A 51 7.56 -21.85 -6.58
N LEU A 52 7.16 -20.61 -6.32
CA LEU A 52 7.97 -19.42 -6.56
C LEU A 52 8.58 -18.90 -5.26
N ALA A 53 9.90 -18.69 -5.28
CA ALA A 53 10.56 -17.97 -4.20
C ALA A 53 10.06 -16.51 -4.16
N PRO A 54 10.06 -15.86 -2.98
CA PRO A 54 9.57 -14.48 -2.85
C PRO A 54 10.21 -13.49 -3.82
N TRP A 55 11.50 -13.67 -4.15
CA TRP A 55 12.21 -12.84 -5.12
C TRP A 55 11.83 -13.13 -6.58
N GLN A 56 11.48 -14.38 -6.91
CA GLN A 56 11.01 -14.74 -8.25
C GLN A 56 9.61 -14.17 -8.49
N ARG A 57 8.74 -14.19 -7.47
CA ARG A 57 7.44 -13.48 -7.50
C ARG A 57 7.63 -12.01 -7.89
N GLN A 58 8.54 -11.30 -7.23
CA GLN A 58 8.85 -9.90 -7.54
C GLN A 58 9.33 -9.69 -8.98
N ILE A 59 10.21 -10.56 -9.50
CA ILE A 59 10.68 -10.48 -10.88
C ILE A 59 9.57 -10.73 -11.89
N ILE A 60 8.70 -11.72 -11.63
CA ILE A 60 7.59 -12.07 -12.53
C ILE A 60 6.55 -10.96 -12.57
N LEU A 61 6.18 -10.40 -11.41
CA LEU A 61 5.29 -9.25 -11.34
C LEU A 61 5.86 -8.07 -12.15
N LYS A 62 7.14 -7.76 -11.94
CA LYS A 62 7.83 -6.69 -12.66
C LYS A 62 7.95 -6.94 -14.17
N LYS A 63 8.11 -8.20 -14.61
CA LYS A 63 8.10 -8.58 -16.03
C LYS A 63 6.68 -8.58 -16.63
N GLY A 64 5.68 -9.01 -15.87
CA GLY A 64 4.28 -9.03 -16.29
C GLY A 64 3.72 -7.62 -16.54
N ASP A 65 4.14 -6.63 -15.74
CA ASP A 65 3.81 -5.22 -15.97
C ASP A 65 4.44 -4.68 -17.27
N ILE A 66 5.65 -5.13 -17.63
CA ILE A 66 6.32 -4.75 -18.88
C ILE A 66 5.63 -5.38 -20.11
N ALA A 67 5.08 -6.58 -19.97
CA ALA A 67 4.42 -7.29 -21.07
C ALA A 67 3.01 -6.76 -21.40
N LYS A 68 2.41 -5.94 -20.53
CA LYS A 68 1.10 -5.28 -20.75
C LYS A 68 1.20 -3.92 -21.44
N HIS A 69 2.41 -3.42 -21.71
CA HIS A 69 2.64 -2.15 -22.40
C HIS A 69 3.08 -2.39 -23.85
#